data_AF-A0A3C1WE40-F1
#
_entry.id   AF-A0A3C1WE40-F1
#
_cell.length_a   1.000
_cell.length_b   1.000
_cell.length_c   1.000
_cell.angle_alpha   90.00
_cell.angle_beta   90.00
_cell.angle_gamma   90.00
#
_symmetry.space_group_name_H-M   'P 1'
#
loop_
_entity.id
_entity.type
_entity.pdbx_description
1 polymer ?
#
loop_
_entity_poly.entity_id
_entity_poly.type
_entity_poly.pdbx_seq_one_letter_code
_entity_poly.pdbx_strand_id
1 'polypeptide(L)'
;MRKSFSILILIMTLAIVGCDKSTSPSGTGDCATTGTELTFYGSGGAAGSPFQNLQVVCFIASPTELKFSGKTLGPGVSTTAPAAYSSAYIFNDTAVQYKVFFKVDTLKLINVTAYPNTSTYYGQFDIAVN
;
A
#
# COMPACT_ATOMS: atom_id res chain seq x y z
N MET A 1 -18.61 -11.21 -59.74
CA MET A 1 -18.00 -11.71 -58.49
C MET A 1 -17.21 -10.57 -57.86
N ARG A 2 -17.81 -9.79 -56.95
CA ARG A 2 -17.12 -8.72 -56.21
C ARG A 2 -16.88 -9.22 -54.79
N LYS A 3 -15.60 -9.42 -54.44
CA LYS A 3 -15.16 -9.77 -53.09
C LYS A 3 -15.18 -8.50 -52.24
N SER A 4 -16.15 -8.39 -51.33
CA SER A 4 -16.11 -7.39 -50.26
C SER A 4 -15.22 -7.91 -49.13
N PHE A 5 -14.11 -7.24 -48.89
CA PHE A 5 -13.31 -7.40 -47.66
C PHE A 5 -13.92 -6.51 -46.58
N SER A 6 -14.60 -7.11 -45.61
CA SER A 6 -14.99 -6.41 -44.38
C SER A 6 -13.79 -6.37 -43.44
N ILE A 7 -13.17 -5.20 -43.34
CA ILE A 7 -12.19 -4.88 -42.30
C ILE A 7 -12.97 -4.49 -41.04
N LEU A 8 -12.95 -5.36 -40.04
CA LEU A 8 -13.52 -5.13 -38.72
C LEU A 8 -12.51 -4.30 -37.91
N ILE A 9 -12.72 -2.99 -37.84
CA ILE A 9 -11.94 -2.10 -36.95
C ILE A 9 -12.50 -2.29 -35.54
N LEU A 10 -11.75 -3.02 -34.71
CA LEU A 10 -11.98 -3.10 -33.28
C LEU A 10 -11.66 -1.73 -32.67
N ILE A 11 -12.68 -0.91 -32.43
CA ILE A 11 -12.55 0.35 -31.71
C ILE A 11 -12.30 -0.01 -30.25
N MET A 12 -11.02 0.00 -29.86
CA MET A 12 -10.61 -0.11 -28.47
C MET A 12 -10.94 1.23 -27.80
N THR A 13 -12.07 1.27 -27.08
CA THR A 13 -12.50 2.45 -26.32
C THR A 13 -11.46 2.74 -25.24
N LEU A 14 -10.61 3.74 -25.50
CA LEU A 14 -9.74 4.35 -24.51
C LEU A 14 -10.65 5.11 -23.52
N ALA A 15 -10.93 4.52 -22.37
CA ALA A 15 -11.53 5.24 -21.27
C ALA A 15 -10.50 6.22 -20.70
N ILE A 16 -10.48 7.44 -21.23
CA ILE A 16 -9.88 8.60 -20.57
C ILE A 16 -10.83 8.97 -19.43
N VAL A 17 -10.66 8.36 -18.27
CA VAL A 17 -11.23 8.91 -17.03
C VAL A 17 -10.19 9.88 -16.50
N GLY A 18 -10.47 11.16 -16.68
CA GLY A 18 -9.78 12.23 -15.98
C GLY A 18 -10.02 12.09 -14.48
N CYS A 19 -8.94 12.04 -13.71
CA CYS A 19 -8.95 12.48 -12.33
C CYS A 19 -8.02 13.68 -12.24
N ASP A 20 -8.63 14.85 -12.38
CA ASP A 20 -8.06 16.11 -11.93
C ASP A 20 -7.90 16.06 -10.41
N LYS A 21 -6.66 15.91 -9.93
CA LYS A 21 -6.23 16.51 -8.67
C LYS A 21 -4.72 16.75 -8.67
N SER A 22 -4.35 17.84 -9.33
CA SER A 22 -3.07 18.51 -9.08
C SER A 22 -3.10 19.12 -7.67
N THR A 23 -2.33 18.55 -6.75
CA THR A 23 -1.27 19.19 -5.92
C THR A 23 -1.02 18.39 -4.63
N SER A 24 -0.25 17.30 -4.75
CA SER A 24 0.61 16.82 -3.66
C SER A 24 1.92 16.36 -4.31
N PRO A 25 3.09 16.84 -3.87
CA PRO A 25 4.34 16.38 -4.42
C PRO A 25 4.57 14.95 -3.89
N SER A 26 4.47 13.97 -4.79
CA SER A 26 4.86 12.54 -4.67
C SER A 26 3.68 11.56 -4.72
N GLY A 27 3.52 10.90 -5.88
CA GLY A 27 3.17 9.47 -5.94
C GLY A 27 1.71 9.05 -6.19
N THR A 28 0.80 9.92 -6.58
CA THR A 28 -0.66 9.62 -6.63
C THR A 28 -1.15 9.00 -7.95
N GLY A 29 -0.43 8.02 -8.51
CA GLY A 29 -0.82 7.32 -9.74
C GLY A 29 -1.49 5.95 -9.54
N ASP A 30 -1.14 5.24 -8.47
CA ASP A 30 -1.37 3.78 -8.38
C ASP A 30 -2.43 3.36 -7.36
N CYS A 31 -2.94 4.26 -6.51
CA CYS A 31 -3.87 3.85 -5.45
C CYS A 31 -5.32 3.62 -5.90
N ALA A 32 -5.67 4.02 -7.12
CA ALA A 32 -7.06 4.18 -7.54
C ALA A 32 -7.84 2.87 -7.75
N THR A 33 -7.19 1.69 -7.81
CA THR A 33 -7.88 0.44 -8.19
C THR A 33 -7.67 -0.74 -7.25
N THR A 34 -6.49 -0.88 -6.64
CA THR A 34 -6.12 -2.06 -5.81
C THR A 34 -5.40 -1.70 -4.53
N GLY A 35 -5.05 -0.42 -4.34
CA GLY A 35 -4.32 0.07 -3.20
C GLY A 35 -5.22 0.60 -2.09
N THR A 36 -4.65 0.76 -0.91
CA THR A 36 -5.24 1.49 0.22
C THR A 36 -4.30 2.61 0.60
N GLU A 37 -4.79 3.85 0.57
CA GLU A 37 -4.05 5.00 1.09
C GLU A 37 -4.13 4.99 2.62
N LEU A 38 -2.97 5.03 3.26
CA LEU A 38 -2.85 5.14 4.71
C LEU A 38 -1.94 6.31 5.06
N THR A 39 -2.20 6.93 6.21
CA THR A 39 -1.39 8.04 6.73
C THR A 39 -0.49 7.54 7.84
N PHE A 40 0.79 7.90 7.78
CA PHE A 40 1.75 7.58 8.83
C PHE A 40 1.56 8.50 10.04
N TYR A 41 1.38 7.90 11.21
CA TYR A 41 1.35 8.56 12.51
C TYR A 41 2.48 8.00 13.36
N GLY A 42 3.46 8.85 13.68
CA GLY A 42 4.62 8.42 14.45
C GLY A 42 5.58 9.56 14.73
N SER A 43 6.73 9.21 15.30
CA SER A 43 7.84 10.13 15.53
C SER A 43 8.57 10.40 14.21
N GLY A 44 7.87 11.03 13.26
CA GLY A 44 8.38 11.32 11.93
C GLY A 44 9.75 11.98 11.97
N GLY A 45 10.69 11.46 11.16
CA GLY A 45 12.06 11.99 11.11
C GLY A 45 12.96 11.60 12.29
N ALA A 46 12.49 10.78 13.24
CA ALA A 46 13.39 10.14 14.20
C ALA A 46 14.46 9.31 13.46
N ALA A 47 15.67 9.24 14.02
CA ALA A 47 16.77 8.50 13.42
C ALA A 47 16.35 7.05 13.14
N GLY A 48 16.43 6.63 11.87
CA GLY A 48 16.03 5.30 11.41
C GLY A 48 14.56 5.14 11.01
N SER A 49 13.69 6.14 11.24
CA SER A 49 12.31 6.10 10.73
C SER A 49 12.30 6.21 9.20
N PRO A 50 11.67 5.27 8.49
CA PRO A 50 11.58 5.32 7.03
C PRO A 50 10.54 6.32 6.51
N PHE A 51 9.69 6.87 7.37
CA PHE A 51 8.59 7.77 6.99
C PHE A 51 8.56 9.05 7.83
N GLN A 52 7.99 10.09 7.23
CA GLN A 52 7.68 11.36 7.90
C GLN A 52 6.29 11.32 8.52
N ASN A 53 6.08 12.06 9.60
CA ASN A 53 4.76 12.16 10.23
C ASN A 53 3.77 12.78 9.24
N LEU A 54 2.54 12.26 9.22
CA LEU A 54 1.47 12.60 8.27
C LEU A 54 1.79 12.27 6.79
N GLN A 55 2.84 11.48 6.53
CA GLN A 55 3.11 11.02 5.18
C GLN A 55 2.01 10.05 4.73
N VAL A 56 1.36 10.37 3.62
CA VAL A 56 0.38 9.50 2.97
C VAL A 56 1.11 8.55 2.03
N VAL A 57 0.81 7.26 2.13
CA VAL A 57 1.41 6.21 1.28
C VAL A 57 0.32 5.27 0.80
N CYS A 58 0.38 4.91 -0.47
CA CYS A 58 -0.46 3.86 -1.03
C CYS A 58 0.18 2.49 -0.83
N PHE A 59 -0.59 1.55 -0.26
CA PHE A 59 -0.19 0.16 -0.08
C PHE A 59 -1.08 -0.78 -0.88
N ILE A 60 -0.48 -1.74 -1.57
CA ILE A 60 -1.17 -2.95 -2.02
C ILE A 60 -0.67 -4.09 -1.13
N ALA A 61 -1.56 -4.72 -0.38
CA ALA A 61 -1.19 -5.73 0.61
C ALA A 61 -2.03 -7.01 0.46
N SER A 62 -1.34 -8.14 0.58
CA SER A 62 -1.92 -9.47 0.65
C SER A 62 -1.11 -10.32 1.65
N PRO A 63 -1.53 -11.55 2.00
CA PRO A 63 -0.73 -12.43 2.84
C PRO A 63 0.70 -12.70 2.32
N THR A 64 0.89 -12.67 1.00
CA THR A 64 2.16 -13.04 0.36
C THR A 64 2.98 -11.84 -0.10
N GLU A 65 2.42 -10.63 -0.10
CA GLU A 65 3.06 -9.48 -0.73
C GLU A 65 2.62 -8.14 -0.10
N LEU A 66 3.59 -7.24 0.09
CA LEU A 66 3.37 -5.85 0.47
C LEU A 66 4.10 -4.92 -0.52
N LYS A 67 3.35 -4.11 -1.26
CA LYS A 67 3.85 -3.16 -2.27
C LYS A 67 3.53 -1.72 -1.91
N PHE A 68 4.50 -0.83 -2.03
CA PHE A 68 4.36 0.61 -1.82
C PHE A 68 5.62 1.35 -2.27
N SER A 69 5.51 2.59 -2.74
CA SER A 69 6.66 3.46 -3.04
C SER A 69 7.78 2.78 -3.89
N GLY A 70 7.39 1.98 -4.89
CA GLY A 70 8.33 1.22 -5.74
C GLY A 70 8.96 -0.02 -5.08
N LYS A 71 8.63 -0.33 -3.83
CA LYS A 71 9.05 -1.55 -3.13
C LYS A 71 8.03 -2.67 -3.29
N THR A 72 8.52 -3.89 -3.34
CA THR A 72 7.75 -5.13 -3.23
C THR A 72 8.42 -6.02 -2.20
N LEU A 73 7.72 -6.33 -1.11
CA LEU A 73 8.21 -7.19 -0.03
C LEU A 73 7.41 -8.50 -0.02
N GLY A 74 8.06 -9.62 0.26
CA GLY A 74 7.40 -10.91 0.42
C GLY A 74 8.39 -12.08 0.52
N PRO A 75 7.91 -13.28 0.93
CA PRO A 75 6.55 -13.54 1.40
C PRO A 75 6.30 -13.02 2.83
N GLY A 76 5.03 -12.73 3.17
CA GLY A 76 4.63 -12.37 4.52
C GLY A 76 4.63 -13.58 5.46
N VAL A 77 5.02 -13.37 6.72
CA VAL A 77 4.96 -14.40 7.77
C VAL A 77 3.72 -14.16 8.63
N SER A 78 2.80 -15.13 8.67
CA SER A 78 1.59 -15.07 9.50
C SER A 78 1.95 -14.93 10.98
N THR A 79 1.18 -14.12 11.70
CA THR A 79 1.35 -13.90 13.13
C THR A 79 0.02 -13.68 13.83
N THR A 80 0.04 -13.62 15.16
CA THR A 80 -1.15 -13.37 15.97
C THR A 80 -1.67 -11.95 15.71
N ALA A 81 -2.93 -11.89 15.31
CA ALA A 81 -3.71 -10.67 15.21
C ALA A 81 -4.42 -10.37 16.55
N PRO A 82 -4.45 -9.11 17.01
CA PRO A 82 -5.33 -8.68 18.08
C PRO A 82 -6.80 -8.93 17.72
N ALA A 83 -7.67 -9.05 18.73
CA ALA A 83 -9.09 -9.40 18.55
C ALA A 83 -9.87 -8.45 17.61
N ALA A 84 -9.41 -7.22 17.41
CA ALA A 84 -10.01 -6.26 16.49
C ALA A 84 -9.78 -6.58 14.99
N TYR A 85 -8.85 -7.48 14.69
CA TYR A 85 -8.39 -7.81 13.34
C TYR A 85 -8.60 -9.29 13.04
N SER A 86 -8.80 -9.61 11.76
CA SER A 86 -9.02 -10.98 11.29
C SER A 86 -7.70 -11.73 11.07
N SER A 87 -6.64 -11.02 10.65
CA SER A 87 -5.34 -11.60 10.39
C SER A 87 -4.23 -10.56 10.47
N ALA A 88 -3.00 -11.02 10.65
CA ALA A 88 -1.80 -10.20 10.69
C ALA A 88 -0.62 -10.91 10.04
N TYR A 89 0.22 -10.14 9.33
CA TYR A 89 1.40 -10.64 8.63
C TYR A 89 2.59 -9.71 8.84
N ILE A 90 3.77 -10.30 8.90
CA ILE A 90 5.05 -9.58 9.06
C ILE A 90 5.80 -9.59 7.74
N PHE A 91 6.24 -8.42 7.31
CA PHE A 91 7.16 -8.21 6.18
C PHE A 91 8.39 -7.49 6.70
N ASN A 92 9.58 -7.99 6.39
CA ASN A 92 10.83 -7.33 6.75
C ASN A 92 11.46 -6.71 5.52
N ASP A 93 11.91 -5.47 5.67
CA ASP A 93 12.83 -4.75 4.81
C ASP A 93 14.13 -4.56 5.60
N THR A 94 15.28 -4.40 4.96
CA THR A 94 16.62 -4.56 5.56
C THR A 94 16.79 -4.04 7.01
N ALA A 95 16.20 -2.88 7.34
CA ALA A 95 16.24 -2.27 8.67
C ALA A 95 14.86 -2.02 9.32
N VAL A 96 13.76 -2.42 8.66
CA VAL A 96 12.39 -2.07 9.05
C VAL A 96 11.48 -3.30 8.99
N GLN A 97 10.66 -3.49 10.01
CA GLN A 97 9.60 -4.48 10.01
C GLN A 97 8.24 -3.79 9.86
N TYR A 98 7.40 -4.35 8.99
CA TYR A 98 6.02 -3.96 8.77
C TYR A 98 5.12 -5.08 9.29
N LYS A 99 4.37 -4.81 10.35
CA LYS A 99 3.30 -5.71 10.82
C LYS A 99 1.97 -5.19 10.28
N VAL A 100 1.45 -5.90 9.27
CA VAL A 100 0.27 -5.56 8.49
C VAL A 100 -0.94 -6.26 9.10
N PHE A 101 -2.04 -5.52 9.30
CA PHE A 101 -3.27 -6.04 9.88
C PHE A 101 -4.46 -5.88 8.93
N PHE A 102 -5.23 -6.96 8.79
CA PHE A 102 -6.43 -6.98 7.97
C PHE A 102 -7.69 -7.16 8.83
N LYS A 103 -8.79 -6.57 8.41
CA LYS A 103 -10.14 -6.84 8.93
C LYS A 103 -11.02 -7.24 7.76
N VAL A 104 -11.45 -8.50 7.75
CA VAL A 104 -12.23 -9.10 6.64
C VAL A 104 -11.56 -8.80 5.29
N ASP A 105 -10.31 -9.26 5.14
CA ASP A 105 -9.45 -9.11 3.95
C ASP A 105 -9.13 -7.67 3.50
N THR A 106 -9.58 -6.67 4.25
CA THR A 106 -9.27 -5.26 3.99
C THR A 106 -8.10 -4.82 4.84
N LEU A 107 -7.06 -4.23 4.21
CA LEU A 107 -5.96 -3.59 4.94
C LEU A 107 -6.48 -2.47 5.84
N LYS A 108 -6.10 -2.48 7.12
CA LYS A 108 -6.52 -1.46 8.10
C LYS A 108 -5.36 -0.71 8.74
N LEU A 109 -4.32 -1.43 9.14
CA LEU A 109 -3.23 -0.88 9.94
C LEU A 109 -1.91 -1.51 9.51
N ILE A 110 -0.83 -0.72 9.52
CA ILE A 110 0.54 -1.25 9.44
C ILE A 110 1.37 -0.63 10.55
N ASN A 111 1.85 -1.45 11.49
CA ASN A 111 2.84 -1.00 12.46
C ASN A 111 4.24 -1.08 11.87
N VAL A 112 5.06 -0.07 12.13
CA VAL A 112 6.42 0.06 11.61
C VAL A 112 7.40 0.07 12.78
N THR A 113 8.28 -0.92 12.83
CA THR A 113 9.32 -1.07 13.87
C THR A 113 10.69 -1.24 13.24
N ALA A 114 11.74 -1.03 14.03
CA ALA A 114 13.09 -1.41 13.62
C ALA A 114 13.22 -2.94 13.42
N TYR A 115 14.12 -3.34 12.52
CA TYR A 115 14.49 -4.73 12.28
C TYR A 115 16.03 -4.84 12.19
N PRO A 116 16.66 -5.90 12.73
CA PRO A 116 16.05 -7.03 13.45
C PRO A 116 15.68 -6.73 14.91
N ASN A 117 16.11 -5.60 15.47
CA ASN A 117 15.76 -5.21 16.83
C ASN A 117 14.41 -4.49 16.88
N THR A 118 13.34 -5.22 17.16
CA THR A 118 11.96 -4.69 17.19
C THR A 118 11.62 -3.86 18.42
N SER A 119 12.60 -3.51 19.26
CA SER A 119 12.39 -2.68 20.45
C SER A 119 12.04 -1.23 20.12
N THR A 120 12.41 -0.74 18.93
CA THR A 120 12.11 0.61 18.49
C THR A 120 10.86 0.62 17.63
N TYR A 121 9.81 1.29 18.10
CA TYR A 121 8.59 1.57 17.35
C TYR A 121 8.69 2.93 16.67
N TYR A 122 8.56 2.96 15.34
CA TYR A 122 8.64 4.20 14.56
C TYR A 122 7.27 4.88 14.42
N GLY A 123 6.20 4.08 14.34
CA GLY A 123 4.84 4.58 14.16
C GLY A 123 3.94 3.56 13.48
N GLN A 124 2.78 4.04 13.00
CA GLN A 124 1.81 3.24 12.29
C GLN A 124 1.24 3.97 11.07
N PHE A 125 0.90 3.21 10.05
CA PHE A 125 -0.03 3.64 9.01
C PHE A 125 -1.44 3.25 9.37
N ASP A 126 -2.35 4.20 9.36
CA ASP A 126 -3.78 3.98 9.61
C ASP A 126 -4.62 4.81 8.62
N ILE A 127 -5.90 4.47 8.50
CA ILE A 127 -6.87 5.26 7.74
C ILE A 127 -6.98 6.63 8.41
N ALA A 128 -6.88 7.71 7.63
CA ALA A 128 -7.09 9.05 8.15
C ALA A 128 -8.53 9.16 8.70
N VAL A 129 -8.65 9.35 10.02
CA VAL A 129 -9.89 9.80 10.65
C VAL A 129 -10.03 11.30 10.40
N ASN A 130 -10.73 11.67 9.32
CA ASN A 130 -11.25 13.02 9.14
C ASN A 130 -12.46 13.26 10.04
#